data_AF-A0A3D2XAC6-F1
#
_entry.id   AF-A0A3D2XAC6-F1
#
_cell.length_a   1.000
_cell.length_b   1.000
_cell.length_c   1.000
_cell.angle_alpha   90.00
_cell.angle_beta   90.00
_cell.angle_gamma   90.00
#
_symmetry.space_group_name_H-M   'P 1'
#
loop_
_entity.id
_entity.type
_entity.pdbx_description
1 polymer ?
#
loop_
_entity_poly.entity_id
_entity_poly.type
_entity_poly.pdbx_seq_one_letter_code
_entity_poly.pdbx_strand_id
1 'polypeptide(L)'
;MEKMRVKDGTECNIINAAQNFVSMEQSPEEFVNTYSTFSESNLSMYQILDSDGNVCGIYENKYVIEATLKDGIATFVLGDVDIISKRVKELEESNNMLTECILEMSQVVYAN
;
A
#
# COMPACT_ATOMS: atom_id res chain seq x y z
N MET A 1 12.18 14.62 15.17
CA MET A 1 12.41 13.33 14.48
C MET A 1 11.39 13.27 13.36
N GLU A 2 11.80 12.89 12.16
CA GLU A 2 10.86 12.74 11.04
C GLU A 2 9.92 11.57 11.29
N LYS A 3 8.76 11.59 10.64
CA LYS A 3 7.76 10.53 10.73
C LYS A 3 7.26 10.12 9.36
N MET A 4 6.84 8.87 9.26
CA MET A 4 6.00 8.39 8.17
C MET A 4 4.57 8.24 8.67
N ARG A 5 3.59 8.78 7.96
CA ARG A 5 2.16 8.58 8.20
C ARG A 5 1.56 7.78 7.06
N VAL A 6 1.09 6.56 7.33
CA VAL A 6 0.39 5.72 6.34
C VAL A 6 -1.09 6.09 6.23
N LYS A 7 -1.79 5.53 5.25
CA LYS A 7 -3.16 5.90 4.90
C LYS A 7 -4.18 5.83 6.03
N ASP A 8 -4.08 4.85 6.92
CA ASP A 8 -4.97 4.72 8.08
C ASP A 8 -4.71 5.76 9.19
N GLY A 9 -3.71 6.62 9.01
CA GLY A 9 -3.31 7.66 9.95
C GLY A 9 -2.23 7.22 10.95
N THR A 10 -1.82 5.94 10.94
CA THR A 10 -0.74 5.45 11.80
C THR A 10 0.56 6.18 11.49
N GLU A 11 1.23 6.66 12.53
CA GLU A 11 2.52 7.34 12.44
C GLU A 11 3.65 6.47 13.00
N CYS A 12 4.74 6.37 12.24
CA CYS A 12 5.96 5.70 12.66
C CYS A 12 7.12 6.70 12.64
N ASN A 13 7.94 6.72 13.69
CA ASN A 13 9.17 7.49 13.68
C ASN A 13 10.16 6.85 12.70
N ILE A 14 10.83 7.66 11.90
CA ILE A 14 11.79 7.19 10.89
C ILE A 14 13.16 7.82 11.11
N ILE A 15 14.20 7.09 10.73
CA ILE A 15 15.59 7.59 10.68
C ILE A 15 15.85 8.24 9.32
N ASN A 16 15.38 7.58 8.26
CA ASN A 16 15.59 8.02 6.89
C ASN A 16 14.46 7.50 6.00
N ALA A 17 14.07 8.30 5.01
CA ALA A 17 13.17 7.89 3.95
C ALA A 17 13.60 8.44 2.60
N ALA A 18 13.42 7.62 1.58
CA ALA A 18 13.45 7.99 0.18
C ALA A 18 12.24 7.35 -0.52
N GLN A 19 11.99 7.70 -1.78
CA GLN A 19 10.81 7.25 -2.52
C GLN A 19 10.51 5.74 -2.42
N ASN A 20 11.56 4.90 -2.40
CA ASN A 20 11.48 3.44 -2.40
C ASN A 20 12.16 2.79 -1.18
N PHE A 21 12.36 3.54 -0.11
CA PHE A 21 13.14 3.09 1.04
C PHE A 21 12.70 3.79 2.32
N VAL A 22 12.52 3.04 3.40
CA VAL A 22 12.28 3.60 4.74
C VAL A 22 13.08 2.80 5.76
N SER A 23 13.71 3.50 6.71
CA SER A 23 14.36 2.88 7.87
C SER A 23 13.96 3.51 9.20
N MET A 24 13.95 2.69 10.25
CA MET A 24 13.48 3.07 11.58
C MET A 24 14.15 2.24 12.68
N GLU A 25 14.32 2.83 13.86
CA GLU A 25 14.81 2.12 15.05
C GLU A 25 13.67 1.32 15.65
N GLN A 26 13.82 -0.01 15.77
CA GLN A 26 12.76 -0.90 16.22
C GLN A 26 13.31 -2.11 16.98
N SER A 27 12.53 -2.54 17.96
CA SER A 27 12.60 -3.88 18.52
C SER A 27 12.00 -4.93 17.55
N PRO A 28 12.29 -6.23 17.74
CA PRO A 28 11.69 -7.29 16.93
C PRO A 28 10.16 -7.32 16.95
N GLU A 29 9.53 -6.97 18.06
CA GLU A 29 8.06 -6.93 18.17
C GLU A 29 7.48 -5.76 17.38
N GLU A 30 8.06 -4.57 17.51
CA GLU A 30 7.67 -3.39 16.73
C GLU A 30 7.85 -3.59 15.23
N PHE A 31 8.91 -4.31 14.83
CA PHE A 31 9.15 -4.65 13.43
C PHE A 31 8.02 -5.49 12.82
N VAL A 32 7.56 -6.54 13.52
CA VAL A 32 6.45 -7.38 13.06
C VAL A 32 5.15 -6.59 12.95
N ASN A 33 4.88 -5.72 13.94
CA ASN A 33 3.71 -4.85 13.92
C ASN A 33 3.76 -3.88 12.75
N THR A 34 4.90 -3.23 12.53
CA THR A 34 5.10 -2.26 11.45
C THR A 34 5.01 -2.93 10.08
N TYR A 35 5.62 -4.12 9.92
CA TYR A 35 5.51 -4.89 8.68
C TYR A 35 4.04 -5.21 8.35
N SER A 36 3.24 -5.54 9.37
CA SER A 36 1.80 -5.78 9.20
C SER A 36 1.03 -4.49 8.85
N THR A 37 1.40 -3.37 9.44
CA THR A 37 0.86 -2.04 9.10
C THR A 37 1.19 -1.62 7.67
N PHE A 38 2.37 -1.99 7.15
CA PHE A 38 2.86 -1.66 5.80
C PHE A 38 2.23 -2.55 4.71
N SER A 39 0.92 -2.76 4.79
CA SER A 39 0.13 -3.42 3.76
C SER A 39 0.02 -2.57 2.49
N GLU A 40 -0.28 -3.18 1.34
CA GLU A 40 -0.54 -2.47 0.08
C GLU A 40 -1.66 -1.42 0.23
N SER A 41 -2.69 -1.68 1.06
CA SER A 41 -3.74 -0.71 1.34
C SER A 41 -3.19 0.54 2.03
N ASN A 42 -2.37 0.35 3.07
CA ASN A 42 -1.79 1.45 3.84
C ASN A 42 -0.67 2.18 3.09
N LEU A 43 0.01 1.48 2.19
CA LEU A 43 1.04 2.04 1.30
C LEU A 43 0.48 2.56 -0.03
N SER A 44 -0.84 2.45 -0.26
CA SER A 44 -1.49 3.11 -1.42
C SER A 44 -1.36 4.63 -1.35
N MET A 45 -1.17 5.20 -0.15
CA MET A 45 -0.72 6.57 0.08
C MET A 45 -0.02 6.67 1.44
N TYR A 46 1.16 7.29 1.50
CA TYR A 46 1.79 7.69 2.75
C TYR A 46 2.48 9.05 2.63
N GLN A 47 2.71 9.67 3.77
CA GLN A 47 3.32 10.98 3.91
C GLN A 47 4.60 10.88 4.72
N ILE A 48 5.61 11.66 4.34
CA ILE A 48 6.77 11.94 5.19
C ILE A 48 6.55 13.31 5.83
N LEU A 49 6.68 13.36 7.15
CA LEU A 49 6.48 14.53 7.98
C LEU A 49 7.83 14.96 8.58
N ASP A 50 8.11 16.26 8.58
CA ASP A 50 9.22 16.82 9.33
C ASP A 50 9.00 16.74 10.86
N SER A 51 9.97 17.25 11.62
CA SER A 51 9.89 17.31 13.08
C SER A 51 8.75 18.18 13.62
N ASP A 52 8.25 19.12 12.82
CA ASP A 52 7.17 20.04 13.19
C ASP A 52 5.79 19.49 12.78
N GLY A 53 5.76 18.35 12.08
CA GLY A 53 4.55 17.68 11.61
C GLY A 53 4.06 18.18 10.25
N ASN A 54 4.85 18.97 9.51
CA ASN A 54 4.50 19.40 8.16
C ASN A 54 4.82 18.31 7.15
N VAL A 55 4.00 18.22 6.09
CA VAL A 55 4.22 17.25 5.01
C VAL A 55 5.37 17.70 4.12
N CYS A 56 6.43 16.89 4.05
CA CYS A 56 7.60 17.10 3.20
C CYS A 56 7.57 16.25 1.93
N GLY A 57 6.81 15.16 1.93
CA GLY A 57 6.66 14.28 0.78
C GLY A 57 5.39 13.47 0.86
N ILE A 58 4.81 13.18 -0.32
CA ILE A 58 3.66 12.30 -0.48
C ILE A 58 4.03 11.27 -1.53
N TYR A 59 3.80 10.00 -1.19
CA TYR A 59 4.10 8.87 -2.06
C TYR A 59 2.88 7.97 -2.12
N GLU A 60 2.65 7.36 -3.28
CA GLU A 60 1.44 6.62 -3.56
C GLU A 60 1.77 5.27 -4.20
N ASN A 61 0.81 4.35 -4.11
CA ASN A 61 0.81 3.07 -4.81
C ASN A 61 2.11 2.29 -4.59
N LYS A 62 2.50 2.11 -3.32
CA LYS A 62 3.68 1.32 -2.96
C LYS A 62 3.31 -0.05 -2.37
N TYR A 63 4.28 -0.96 -2.38
CA TYR A 63 4.24 -2.23 -1.64
C TYR A 63 5.62 -2.56 -1.08
N VAL A 64 5.69 -3.39 -0.05
CA VAL A 64 6.98 -3.86 0.51
C VAL A 64 7.54 -4.98 -0.37
N ILE A 65 8.73 -4.75 -0.93
CA ILE A 65 9.51 -5.78 -1.65
C ILE A 65 10.29 -6.63 -0.66
N GLU A 66 10.96 -5.97 0.29
CA GLU A 66 11.84 -6.59 1.25
C GLU A 66 11.76 -5.84 2.58
N ALA A 67 11.78 -6.57 3.68
CA ALA A 67 11.88 -6.02 5.02
C ALA A 67 12.93 -6.78 5.82
N THR A 68 13.84 -6.06 6.45
CA THR A 68 14.91 -6.64 7.28
C THR A 68 15.01 -5.89 8.61
N LEU A 69 15.37 -6.62 9.67
CA LEU A 69 15.74 -6.04 10.96
C LEU A 69 17.15 -6.48 11.30
N LYS A 70 18.07 -5.53 11.42
CA LYS A 70 19.47 -5.79 11.76
C LYS A 70 19.96 -4.78 12.78
N ASP A 71 20.52 -5.27 13.89
CA ASP A 71 21.09 -4.44 14.95
C ASP A 71 20.13 -3.34 15.47
N GLY A 72 18.83 -3.65 15.55
CA GLY A 72 17.78 -2.72 15.99
C GLY A 72 17.30 -1.73 14.92
N ILE A 73 17.79 -1.84 13.68
CA ILE A 73 17.36 -0.99 12.56
C ILE A 73 16.51 -1.81 11.61
N ALA A 74 15.24 -1.47 11.53
CA ALA A 74 14.33 -1.98 10.52
C ALA A 74 14.52 -1.23 9.21
N THR A 75 14.54 -1.95 8.11
CA THR A 75 14.69 -1.42 6.75
C THR A 75 13.62 -2.03 5.86
N PHE A 76 12.89 -1.18 5.16
CA PHE A 76 11.84 -1.56 4.21
C PHE A 76 12.19 -1.03 2.82
N VAL A 77 12.34 -1.94 1.87
CA VAL A 77 12.48 -1.62 0.44
C VAL A 77 11.08 -1.63 -0.18
N LEU A 78 10.71 -0.54 -0.83
CA LEU A 78 9.37 -0.36 -1.40
C LEU A 78 9.44 -0.41 -2.93
N GLY A 79 8.42 -1.01 -3.53
CA GLY A 79 8.20 -1.05 -4.97
C GLY A 79 6.99 -0.22 -5.39
N ASP A 80 6.95 0.14 -6.66
CA ASP A 80 5.79 0.79 -7.29
C ASP A 80 4.76 -0.25 -7.75
N VAL A 81 3.51 -0.08 -7.34
CA VAL A 81 2.38 -0.83 -7.88
C VAL A 81 2.08 -0.32 -9.28
N ASP A 82 2.03 -1.23 -10.26
CA ASP A 82 1.53 -0.92 -11.60
C ASP A 82 0.01 -0.70 -11.56
N ILE A 83 -0.37 0.54 -11.27
CA ILE A 83 -1.77 0.94 -11.09
C ILE A 83 -2.57 0.84 -12.40
N ILE A 84 -1.91 0.97 -13.55
CA ILE A 84 -2.59 0.88 -14.86
C ILE A 84 -3.00 -0.56 -15.10
N SER A 85 -2.07 -1.50 -15.00
CA SER A 85 -2.36 -2.92 -15.18
C SER A 85 -3.38 -3.41 -14.16
N LYS A 86 -3.27 -2.97 -12.90
CA LYS A 86 -4.26 -3.30 -11.85
C LYS A 86 -5.67 -2.84 -12.22
N ARG A 87 -5.83 -1.58 -12.63
CA ARG A 87 -7.13 -1.01 -13.01
C ARG A 87 -7.70 -1.63 -14.29
N VAL A 88 -6.86 -1.96 -15.27
CA VAL A 88 -7.29 -2.67 -16.48
C VAL A 88 -7.88 -4.02 -16.11
N LYS A 89 -7.20 -4.78 -15.25
CA LYS A 89 -7.68 -6.07 -14.79
C LYS A 89 -9.01 -5.97 -14.03
N GLU A 90 -9.14 -5.00 -13.12
CA GLU A 90 -10.40 -4.76 -12.38
C GLU A 90 -11.58 -4.41 -13.32
N LEU A 91 -11.32 -3.64 -14.37
CA LEU A 91 -12.31 -3.32 -15.39
C LEU A 91 -12.70 -4.53 -16.24
N GLU A 92 -11.72 -5.35 -16.64
CA GLU A 92 -11.96 -6.59 -17.38
C GLU A 92 -12.80 -7.59 -16.57
N GLU A 93 -12.47 -7.78 -15.29
CA GLU A 93 -13.24 -8.62 -14.37
C GLU A 93 -14.68 -8.12 -14.21
N SER A 94 -14.86 -6.81 -14.01
CA SER A 94 -16.20 -6.21 -13.91
C SER A 94 -17.02 -6.36 -15.19
N ASN A 95 -16.40 -6.17 -16.36
CA ASN A 95 -17.07 -6.36 -17.65
C ASN A 95 -17.45 -7.82 -17.90
N ASN A 96 -16.62 -8.77 -17.48
CA ASN A 96 -16.94 -10.20 -17.57
C ASN A 96 -18.16 -10.54 -16.72
N MET A 97 -18.19 -10.10 -15.46
CA MET A 97 -19.35 -10.29 -14.58
C MET A 97 -20.63 -9.69 -15.17
N LEU A 98 -20.56 -8.46 -15.71
CA LEU A 98 -21.71 -7.83 -16.37
C LEU A 98 -22.18 -8.62 -17.59
N THR A 99 -21.25 -9.16 -18.38
CA THR A 99 -21.55 -9.98 -19.55
C THR A 99 -22.25 -11.27 -19.14
N GLU A 100 -21.77 -11.95 -18.10
CA GLU A 100 -22.41 -13.15 -17.55
C GLU A 100 -23.83 -12.86 -17.06
N CYS A 101 -24.04 -11.78 -16.28
CA CYS A 101 -25.36 -11.38 -15.83
C CYS A 101 -26.32 -11.08 -16.99
N ILE A 102 -25.85 -10.39 -18.04
CA ILE A 102 -26.66 -10.10 -19.24
C ILE A 102 -27.06 -11.41 -19.95
N LEU A 103 -26.13 -12.35 -20.08
CA LEU A 103 -26.39 -13.65 -20.70
C LEU A 103 -27.46 -14.42 -19.91
N GLU A 104 -27.35 -14.49 -18.59
CA GLU A 104 -28.35 -15.12 -17.72
C GLU A 104 -29.73 -14.46 -17.86
N MET A 105 -29.79 -13.12 -17.82
CA MET A 105 -31.04 -12.38 -18.00
C MET A 105 -31.66 -12.65 -19.38
N SER A 106 -30.85 -12.71 -20.44
CA SER A 106 -31.33 -12.98 -21.79
C SER A 106 -31.96 -14.38 -21.90
N GLN A 107 -31.37 -15.39 -21.25
CA GLN A 107 -31.93 -16.74 -21.23
C GLN A 107 -33.30 -16.79 -20.55
N VAL A 108 -33.51 -16.02 -19.47
CA VAL A 108 -34.81 -15.94 -18.79
C VAL A 108 -35.88 -15.26 -19.64
N VAL A 109 -35.51 -14.19 -20.36
CA VAL A 109 -36.44 -13.45 -21.24
C VAL A 109 -36.89 -14.32 -22.42
N TYR A 110 -35.97 -15.08 -23.03
CA TYR A 110 -36.27 -15.92 -24.20
C TYR A 110 -36.78 -17.33 -23.84
N ALA A 111 -36.88 -17.67 -22.54
CA ALA A 111 -37.47 -18.93 -22.07
C ALA A 111 -38.99 -18.85 -21.81
N ASN A 112 -39.61 -17.67 -21.97
CA ASN A 112 -41.06 -17.43 -21.94
C ASN A 112 -41.60 -17.14 -23.35
#